data_AF-A0A6L4ZQM4-F1
#
_entry.id   AF-A0A6L4ZQM4-F1
#
_cell.length_a   1.000
_cell.length_b   1.000
_cell.length_c   1.000
_cell.angle_alpha   90.00
_cell.angle_beta   90.00
_cell.angle_gamma   90.00
#
_symmetry.space_group_name_H-M   'P 1'
#
loop_
_entity.id
_entity.type
_entity.pdbx_description
1 polymer ?
#
loop_
_entity_poly.entity_id
_entity_poly.type
_entity_poly.pdbx_seq_one_letter_code
_entity_poly.pdbx_strand_id
1 'polypeptide(L)'
;MKTQRTTLRYIALLSAVFSLVVILLLPGVSAQSPQEPNKEKTEQKQNNQRIIPEIYLSDPPPPETPQSDKDSIPTIKLNTNLVTFNITVTDPYGRYVTGLSKEHFEVYDDKIPQKIEHFTDEDAPTSVGIIFDISGSMKGRLARSFEALNKFCDTSHQLDEYFLVTFNNNAKLAQDFTSDSRNV
;
A
#
# COMPACT_ATOMS: atom_id res chain seq x y z
N MET A 1 39.58 27.02 24.75
CA MET A 1 39.24 27.02 23.29
C MET A 1 38.61 25.69 22.85
N LYS A 2 37.40 25.34 23.33
CA LYS A 2 36.71 24.08 22.96
C LYS A 2 35.26 24.26 22.46
N THR A 3 34.82 25.49 22.22
CA THR A 3 33.40 25.79 21.88
C THR A 3 33.14 25.98 20.37
N GLN A 4 34.19 26.10 19.55
CA GLN A 4 34.08 26.37 18.10
C GLN A 4 33.81 25.11 17.24
N ARG A 5 33.96 23.90 17.81
CA ARG A 5 33.86 22.64 17.03
C ARG A 5 32.46 22.03 16.98
N THR A 6 31.55 22.44 17.87
CA THR A 6 30.19 21.90 17.96
C THR A 6 29.19 22.69 17.11
N THR A 7 29.36 24.01 16.98
CA THR A 7 28.48 24.87 16.16
C THR A 7 28.61 24.59 14.65
N LEU A 8 29.80 24.19 14.18
CA LEU A 8 30.03 23.89 12.77
C LEU A 8 29.31 22.60 12.28
N ARG A 9 29.00 21.66 13.20
CA ARG A 9 28.27 20.41 12.87
C ARG A 9 26.76 20.64 12.75
N TYR A 10 26.22 21.65 13.43
CA TYR A 10 24.81 22.02 13.33
C TYR A 10 24.48 22.76 12.03
N ILE A 11 25.40 23.59 11.53
CA ILE A 11 25.22 24.32 10.27
C ILE A 11 25.27 23.36 9.05
N ALA A 12 26.07 22.29 9.12
CA ALA A 12 26.14 21.28 8.06
C ALA A 12 24.93 20.33 8.02
N LEU A 13 24.26 20.08 9.16
CA LEU A 13 23.01 19.31 9.20
C LEU A 13 21.80 20.12 8.74
N LEU A 14 21.79 21.44 8.98
CA LEU A 14 20.70 22.32 8.52
C LEU A 14 20.67 22.49 6.98
N SER A 15 21.82 22.47 6.29
CA SER A 15 21.86 22.61 4.83
C SER A 15 21.44 21.35 4.06
N ALA A 16 21.64 20.16 4.65
CA ALA A 16 21.23 18.89 4.04
C ALA A 16 19.72 18.69 4.03
N VAL A 17 19.02 19.14 5.08
CA VAL A 17 17.55 19.08 5.15
C VAL A 17 16.90 20.13 4.24
N PHE A 18 17.52 21.31 4.10
CA PHE A 18 17.01 22.36 3.20
C PHE A 18 17.11 21.97 1.71
N SER A 19 18.11 21.17 1.31
CA SER A 19 18.20 20.66 -0.08
C SER A 19 17.18 19.58 -0.41
N LEU A 20 16.67 18.85 0.60
CA LEU A 20 15.63 17.83 0.40
C LEU A 20 14.23 18.43 0.26
N VAL A 21 13.97 19.56 0.93
CA VAL A 21 12.66 20.23 0.92
C VAL A 21 12.45 21.11 -0.32
N VAL A 22 13.52 21.66 -0.92
CA VAL A 22 13.41 22.54 -2.10
C VAL A 22 13.17 21.77 -3.42
N ILE A 23 13.42 20.45 -3.45
CA ILE A 23 13.17 19.63 -4.67
C ILE A 23 11.68 19.24 -4.80
N LEU A 24 10.83 19.51 -3.80
CA LEU A 24 9.41 19.10 -3.80
C LEU A 24 8.42 20.22 -4.19
N LEU A 25 8.89 21.37 -4.69
CA LEU A 25 8.05 22.51 -5.09
C LEU A 25 8.45 23.10 -6.46
N LEU A 26 8.55 22.26 -7.50
CA LEU A 26 8.57 22.72 -8.90
C LEU A 26 7.37 22.14 -9.67
N PRO A 27 6.47 22.98 -10.21
CA PRO A 27 5.46 22.54 -11.16
C PRO A 27 6.09 22.38 -12.55
N GLY A 28 5.95 21.19 -13.13
CA GLY A 28 5.94 20.97 -14.58
C GLY A 28 7.29 21.06 -15.30
N VAL A 29 8.05 19.96 -15.29
CA VAL A 29 8.95 19.64 -16.41
C VAL A 29 8.22 18.63 -17.29
N SER A 30 7.80 19.07 -18.47
CA SER A 30 7.19 18.20 -19.49
C SER A 30 8.27 17.27 -20.05
N ALA A 31 8.17 15.98 -19.74
CA ALA A 31 8.99 14.96 -20.37
C ALA A 31 8.46 14.69 -21.78
N GLN A 32 9.13 15.24 -22.79
CA GLN A 32 8.91 14.94 -24.20
C GLN A 32 9.32 13.47 -24.44
N SER A 33 8.35 12.61 -24.74
CA SER A 33 8.61 11.21 -25.10
C SER A 33 9.28 11.13 -26.49
N PRO A 34 10.35 10.33 -26.68
CA PRO A 34 10.95 10.11 -28.00
C PRO A 34 9.98 9.41 -28.97
N GLN A 35 9.77 10.01 -30.14
CA GLN A 35 9.03 9.39 -31.24
C GLN A 35 9.87 8.30 -31.91
N GLU A 36 9.37 7.07 -31.93
CA GLU A 36 9.87 6.01 -32.83
C GLU A 36 9.33 6.21 -34.26
N PRO A 37 10.10 5.85 -35.31
CA PRO A 37 9.68 6.00 -36.69
C PRO A 37 8.69 4.92 -37.13
N ASN A 38 7.63 5.39 -37.77
CA ASN A 38 6.51 4.66 -38.35
C ASN A 38 6.92 3.59 -39.38
N LYS A 39 6.40 2.36 -39.24
CA LYS A 39 6.32 1.34 -40.30
C LYS A 39 4.85 1.04 -40.64
N GLU A 40 4.57 1.17 -41.94
CA GLU A 40 3.35 0.85 -42.71
C GLU A 40 2.42 -0.24 -42.16
N LYS A 41 1.09 -0.08 -42.31
CA LYS A 41 0.34 -0.53 -43.51
C LYS A 41 -1.17 -0.19 -43.44
N THR A 42 -1.69 0.08 -44.63
CA THR A 42 -3.07 0.31 -45.08
C THR A 42 -4.12 -0.67 -44.54
N GLU A 43 -5.29 -0.14 -44.15
CA GLU A 43 -6.60 -0.71 -44.56
C GLU A 43 -7.73 0.34 -44.47
N GLN A 44 -8.47 0.47 -45.56
CA GLN A 44 -9.54 1.43 -45.79
C GLN A 44 -10.90 0.85 -45.37
N LYS A 45 -11.76 1.63 -44.70
CA LYS A 45 -13.21 1.55 -44.91
C LYS A 45 -13.94 2.87 -44.59
N GLN A 46 -14.02 3.69 -45.64
CA GLN A 46 -15.12 4.55 -46.08
C GLN A 46 -16.30 4.76 -45.09
N ASN A 47 -16.38 5.95 -44.50
CA ASN A 47 -17.62 6.48 -43.94
C ASN A 47 -17.97 7.77 -44.69
N ASN A 48 -19.02 7.70 -45.52
CA ASN A 48 -19.55 8.83 -46.27
C ASN A 48 -20.91 9.20 -45.68
N GLN A 49 -21.01 10.41 -45.12
CA GLN A 49 -22.22 11.00 -44.58
C GLN A 49 -23.31 11.17 -45.65
N ARG A 50 -24.55 10.84 -45.29
CA ARG A 50 -25.75 11.52 -45.77
C ARG A 50 -26.72 11.72 -44.61
N ILE A 51 -26.84 12.97 -44.16
CA ILE A 51 -28.00 13.55 -43.48
C ILE A 51 -29.14 13.57 -44.53
N ILE A 52 -30.42 13.22 -44.26
CA ILE A 52 -31.58 14.01 -43.74
C ILE A 52 -32.80 13.02 -43.57
N PRO A 53 -33.98 13.42 -43.02
CA PRO A 53 -34.42 13.65 -41.64
C PRO A 53 -35.37 12.57 -41.06
N GLU A 54 -35.62 12.72 -39.77
CA GLU A 54 -36.46 11.96 -38.84
C GLU A 54 -37.96 11.94 -39.19
N ILE A 55 -38.55 10.75 -39.31
CA ILE A 55 -40.01 10.52 -39.26
C ILE A 55 -40.27 9.67 -38.02
N TYR A 56 -40.80 10.30 -36.96
CA TYR A 56 -41.27 9.62 -35.75
C TYR A 56 -42.50 8.77 -36.08
N LEU A 57 -42.36 7.45 -36.04
CA LEU A 57 -43.45 6.56 -35.63
C LEU A 57 -43.07 6.01 -34.26
N SER A 58 -43.64 6.58 -33.21
CA SER A 58 -43.60 6.01 -31.86
C SER A 58 -44.55 4.82 -31.79
N ASP A 59 -44.01 3.64 -31.50
CA ASP A 59 -44.80 2.48 -31.09
C ASP A 59 -45.65 2.83 -29.84
N PRO A 60 -46.89 2.33 -29.72
CA PRO A 60 -47.71 2.59 -28.54
C PRO A 60 -47.06 1.99 -27.29
N PRO A 61 -47.08 2.69 -26.14
CA PRO A 61 -46.53 2.16 -24.91
C PRO A 61 -47.30 0.92 -24.44
N PRO A 62 -46.64 -0.05 -23.77
CA PRO A 62 -47.32 -1.21 -23.18
C PRO A 62 -48.41 -0.78 -22.19
N PRO A 63 -49.47 -1.60 -21.98
CA PRO A 63 -50.57 -1.24 -21.10
C PRO A 63 -50.09 -1.01 -19.67
N GLU A 64 -50.40 0.14 -19.09
CA GLU A 64 -50.17 0.45 -17.68
C GLU A 64 -50.96 -0.53 -16.80
N THR A 65 -50.27 -1.50 -16.19
CA THR A 65 -50.80 -2.18 -15.00
C THR A 65 -50.98 -1.15 -13.89
N PRO A 66 -52.15 -1.07 -13.23
CA PRO A 66 -52.40 -0.10 -12.18
C PRO A 66 -51.37 -0.25 -11.07
N GLN A 67 -50.54 0.79 -10.88
CA GLN A 67 -49.59 0.88 -9.78
C GLN A 67 -50.37 0.87 -8.46
N SER A 68 -50.20 -0.23 -7.72
CA SER A 68 -50.68 -0.33 -6.35
C SER A 68 -49.82 0.59 -5.48
N ASP A 69 -50.40 1.73 -5.07
CA ASP A 69 -49.96 2.47 -3.89
C ASP A 69 -50.03 1.53 -2.68
N LYS A 70 -48.90 0.94 -2.31
CA LYS A 70 -48.70 0.29 -1.01
C LYS A 70 -47.37 0.72 -0.45
N ASP A 71 -47.46 1.62 0.53
CA ASP A 71 -46.59 1.70 1.70
C ASP A 71 -45.12 1.38 1.42
N SER A 72 -44.42 2.32 0.78
CA SER A 72 -42.97 2.36 0.84
C SER A 72 -42.56 2.61 2.28
N ILE A 73 -42.31 1.53 3.03
CA ILE A 73 -41.77 1.59 4.38
C ILE A 73 -40.54 2.51 4.34
N PRO A 74 -40.52 3.64 5.07
CA PRO A 74 -39.39 4.54 5.05
C PRO A 74 -38.15 3.79 5.51
N THR A 75 -37.22 3.56 4.59
CA THR A 75 -35.96 2.87 4.87
C THR A 75 -35.05 3.83 5.63
N ILE A 76 -34.81 3.55 6.90
CA ILE A 76 -33.83 4.28 7.71
C ILE A 76 -32.44 3.82 7.26
N LYS A 77 -31.67 4.73 6.65
CA LYS A 77 -30.26 4.52 6.32
C LYS A 77 -29.41 5.12 7.44
N LEU A 78 -28.76 4.27 8.23
CA LEU A 78 -27.80 4.69 9.24
C LEU A 78 -26.39 4.66 8.63
N ASN A 79 -25.72 5.81 8.59
CA ASN A 79 -24.30 5.88 8.23
C ASN A 79 -23.45 5.73 9.49
N THR A 80 -22.75 4.61 9.62
CA THR A 80 -21.77 4.37 10.70
C THR A 80 -20.37 4.54 10.16
N ASN A 81 -19.51 5.27 10.87
CA ASN A 81 -18.09 5.39 10.54
C ASN A 81 -17.30 4.41 11.41
N LEU A 82 -16.79 3.32 10.82
CA LEU A 82 -15.93 2.37 11.51
C LEU A 82 -14.47 2.79 11.31
N VAL A 83 -13.72 2.87 12.41
CA VAL A 83 -12.28 3.20 12.41
C VAL A 83 -11.50 1.95 12.85
N THR A 84 -10.44 1.63 12.12
CA THR A 84 -9.57 0.48 12.43
C THR A 84 -8.32 0.96 13.16
N PHE A 85 -7.98 0.29 14.26
CA PHE A 85 -6.76 0.56 15.04
C PHE A 85 -5.86 -0.68 15.01
N ASN A 86 -4.58 -0.49 14.68
CA ASN A 86 -3.54 -1.51 14.84
C ASN A 86 -2.80 -1.20 16.14
N ILE A 87 -2.94 -2.09 17.13
CA ILE A 87 -2.41 -1.89 18.49
C ILE A 87 -1.38 -2.98 18.77
N THR A 88 -0.28 -2.59 19.41
CA THR A 88 0.75 -3.51 19.88
C THR A 88 0.90 -3.35 21.38
N VAL A 89 0.74 -4.44 22.14
CA VAL A 89 0.88 -4.44 23.59
C VAL A 89 2.20 -5.09 23.96
N THR A 90 3.00 -4.38 24.75
CA THR A 90 4.32 -4.86 25.21
C THR A 90 4.44 -4.80 26.72
N ASP A 91 5.26 -5.69 27.27
CA ASP A 91 5.67 -5.64 28.67
C ASP A 91 6.82 -4.64 28.90
N PRO A 92 7.21 -4.36 30.16
CA PRO A 92 8.33 -3.47 30.46
C PRO A 92 9.69 -3.91 29.90
N TYR A 93 9.83 -5.15 29.44
CA TYR A 93 11.03 -5.71 28.81
C TYR A 93 10.97 -5.65 27.28
N GLY A 94 9.90 -5.09 26.69
CA GLY A 94 9.69 -4.96 25.25
C GLY A 94 9.19 -6.23 24.57
N ARG A 95 8.71 -7.23 25.32
CA ARG A 95 8.15 -8.46 24.77
C ARG A 95 6.67 -8.28 24.46
N TYR A 96 6.20 -8.85 23.36
CA TYR A 96 4.78 -8.83 23.02
C TYR A 96 3.95 -9.59 24.03
N VAL A 97 2.82 -9.00 24.44
CA VAL A 97 1.82 -9.64 25.28
C VAL A 97 0.81 -10.32 24.37
N THR A 98 0.76 -11.65 24.44
CA THR A 98 -0.15 -12.49 23.62
C THR A 98 -1.38 -12.90 24.42
N GLY A 99 -2.46 -13.31 23.72
CA GLY A 99 -3.66 -13.85 24.36
C GLY A 99 -4.57 -12.80 25.01
N LEU A 100 -4.46 -11.54 24.57
CA LEU A 100 -5.37 -10.49 24.97
C LEU A 100 -6.65 -10.59 24.13
N SER A 101 -7.76 -10.86 24.79
CA SER A 101 -9.08 -10.79 24.18
C SER A 101 -9.65 -9.36 24.23
N LYS A 102 -10.71 -9.14 23.46
CA LYS A 102 -11.47 -7.87 23.37
C LYS A 102 -11.82 -7.25 24.73
N GLU A 103 -12.08 -8.08 25.74
CA GLU A 103 -12.50 -7.64 27.08
C GLU A 103 -11.38 -6.91 27.85
N HIS A 104 -10.13 -7.03 27.41
CA HIS A 104 -8.99 -6.33 28.00
C HIS A 104 -8.78 -4.91 27.45
N PHE A 105 -9.65 -4.46 26.54
CA PHE A 105 -9.53 -3.16 25.87
C PHE A 105 -10.79 -2.32 26.07
N GLU A 106 -10.57 -1.04 26.37
CA GLU A 106 -11.59 -0.01 26.38
C GLU A 106 -11.14 1.12 25.43
N VAL A 107 -12.00 1.46 24.48
CA VAL A 107 -11.74 2.55 23.52
C VAL A 107 -12.57 3.75 23.93
N TYR A 108 -11.97 4.93 23.92
CA TYR A 108 -12.65 6.18 24.22
C TYR A 108 -12.38 7.18 23.10
N ASP A 109 -13.42 7.91 22.71
CA ASP A 109 -13.33 9.08 21.83
C ASP A 109 -13.85 10.29 22.59
N ASP A 110 -13.03 11.33 22.74
CA ASP A 110 -13.32 12.50 23.59
C ASP A 110 -13.88 12.14 24.99
N LYS A 111 -13.31 11.09 25.61
CA LYS A 111 -13.71 10.50 26.91
C LYS A 111 -15.06 9.76 26.91
N ILE A 112 -15.68 9.58 25.75
CA ILE A 112 -16.90 8.81 25.58
C ILE A 112 -16.52 7.36 25.20
N PRO A 113 -16.97 6.34 25.97
CA PRO A 113 -16.70 4.95 25.64
C PRO A 113 -17.25 4.57 24.26
N GLN A 114 -16.41 3.95 23.45
CA GLN A 114 -16.76 3.44 22.13
C GLN A 114 -16.86 1.92 22.16
N LYS A 115 -17.89 1.40 21.48
CA LYS A 115 -18.06 -0.04 21.34
C LYS A 115 -17.08 -0.56 20.29
N ILE A 116 -16.28 -1.55 20.67
CA ILE A 116 -15.46 -2.31 19.73
C ILE A 116 -16.42 -3.25 18.98
N GLU A 117 -16.66 -3.01 17.69
CA GLU A 117 -17.52 -3.90 16.88
C GLU A 117 -16.76 -5.15 16.44
N HIS A 118 -15.53 -4.98 15.95
CA HIS A 118 -14.65 -6.06 15.50
C HIS A 118 -13.32 -6.05 16.26
N PHE A 119 -12.86 -7.23 16.67
CA PHE A 119 -11.56 -7.45 17.31
C PHE A 119 -10.97 -8.71 16.69
N THR A 120 -9.71 -8.64 16.28
CA THR A 120 -8.95 -9.78 15.76
C THR A 120 -7.52 -9.68 16.27
N ASP A 121 -6.99 -10.81 16.73
CA ASP A 121 -5.58 -11.04 17.06
C ASP A 121 -4.98 -12.13 16.14
N GLU A 122 -5.60 -12.35 14.97
CA GLU A 122 -5.20 -13.41 14.05
C GLU A 122 -3.82 -13.14 13.43
N ASP A 123 -2.97 -14.17 13.48
CA ASP A 123 -1.72 -14.25 12.74
C ASP A 123 -2.04 -14.70 11.31
N ALA A 124 -2.39 -13.74 10.44
CA ALA A 124 -2.81 -14.02 9.07
C ALA A 124 -1.61 -14.16 8.12
N PRO A 125 -1.64 -15.11 7.15
CA PRO A 125 -0.55 -15.30 6.19
C PRO A 125 -0.24 -14.03 5.40
N THR A 126 1.04 -13.70 5.28
CA THR A 126 1.54 -12.49 4.61
C THR A 126 2.62 -12.80 3.58
N SER A 127 2.57 -12.07 2.46
CA SER A 127 3.64 -12.09 1.44
C SER A 127 4.68 -11.01 1.74
N VAL A 128 5.94 -11.40 1.97
CA VAL A 128 7.03 -10.50 2.39
C VAL A 128 8.10 -10.40 1.31
N GLY A 129 8.42 -9.16 0.91
CA GLY A 129 9.52 -8.86 0.01
C GLY A 129 10.78 -8.43 0.74
N ILE A 130 11.87 -9.19 0.59
CA ILE A 130 13.15 -8.90 1.22
C ILE A 130 14.12 -8.32 0.19
N ILE A 131 14.68 -7.14 0.50
CA ILE A 131 15.73 -6.51 -0.31
C ILE A 131 17.03 -6.51 0.51
N PHE A 132 18.03 -7.24 0.03
CA PHE A 132 19.22 -7.60 0.80
C PHE A 132 20.50 -7.03 0.18
N ASP A 133 21.23 -6.22 0.95
CA ASP A 133 22.48 -5.58 0.52
C ASP A 133 23.64 -6.59 0.53
N ILE A 134 24.26 -6.79 -0.63
CA ILE A 134 25.47 -7.62 -0.81
C ILE A 134 26.68 -6.80 -1.26
N SER A 135 26.64 -5.48 -1.08
CA SER A 135 27.72 -4.57 -1.46
C SER A 135 28.98 -4.76 -0.61
N GLY A 136 30.10 -4.18 -1.06
CA GLY A 136 31.39 -4.33 -0.39
C GLY A 136 31.43 -3.83 1.06
N SER A 137 30.53 -2.91 1.45
CA SER A 137 30.41 -2.41 2.82
C SER A 137 29.85 -3.46 3.80
N MET A 138 29.12 -4.45 3.28
CA MET A 138 28.55 -5.57 4.04
C MET A 138 29.56 -6.71 4.27
N LYS A 139 30.79 -6.58 3.77
CA LYS A 139 31.86 -7.56 3.98
C LYS A 139 32.10 -7.77 5.47
N GLY A 140 32.06 -9.03 5.91
CA GLY A 140 32.18 -9.41 7.33
C GLY A 140 30.88 -9.34 8.15
N ARG A 141 29.81 -8.76 7.60
CA ARG A 141 28.46 -8.75 8.22
C ARG A 141 27.47 -9.65 7.50
N LEU A 142 27.75 -9.96 6.24
CA LEU A 142 26.90 -10.75 5.36
C LEU A 142 26.38 -12.04 6.00
N ALA A 143 27.27 -12.86 6.57
CA ALA A 143 26.88 -14.12 7.20
C ALA A 143 25.90 -13.93 8.37
N ARG A 144 26.15 -12.94 9.24
CA ARG A 144 25.27 -12.64 10.37
C ARG A 144 23.93 -12.06 9.91
N SER A 145 23.93 -11.25 8.84
CA SER A 145 22.71 -10.71 8.26
C SER A 145 21.85 -11.80 7.63
N PHE A 146 22.45 -12.77 6.94
CA PHE A 146 21.73 -13.95 6.42
C PHE A 146 21.20 -14.83 7.55
N GLU A 147 21.99 -15.06 8.60
CA GLU A 147 21.52 -15.81 9.79
C GLU A 147 20.30 -15.14 10.43
N ALA A 148 20.31 -13.81 10.56
CA ALA A 148 19.17 -13.06 11.05
C ALA A 148 17.95 -13.14 10.12
N LEU A 149 18.17 -13.15 8.79
CA LEU A 149 17.10 -13.33 7.81
C LEU A 149 16.45 -14.70 7.93
N ASN A 150 17.25 -15.76 7.99
CA ASN A 150 16.75 -17.12 8.19
C ASN A 150 15.97 -17.22 9.49
N LYS A 151 16.49 -16.60 10.57
CA LYS A 151 15.79 -16.59 11.85
C LYS A 151 14.45 -15.86 11.79
N PHE A 152 14.37 -14.77 11.03
CA PHE A 152 13.12 -14.05 10.80
C PHE A 152 12.09 -14.94 10.10
N CYS A 153 12.46 -15.58 8.98
CA CYS A 153 11.58 -16.49 8.25
C CYS A 153 11.16 -17.70 9.11
N ASP A 154 12.05 -18.24 9.94
CA ASP A 154 11.74 -19.36 10.84
C ASP A 154 10.77 -18.99 11.99
N THR A 155 10.70 -17.72 12.37
CA THR A 155 9.82 -17.25 13.46
C THR A 155 8.49 -16.68 12.99
N SER A 156 8.28 -16.61 11.68
CA SER A 156 7.09 -16.05 11.07
C SER A 156 5.94 -17.06 11.00
N HIS A 157 4.81 -16.64 10.44
CA HIS A 157 3.67 -17.52 10.24
C HIS A 157 4.00 -18.62 9.19
N GLN A 158 3.54 -19.85 9.42
CA GLN A 158 3.92 -21.03 8.60
C GLN A 158 3.44 -20.98 7.15
N LEU A 159 2.46 -20.12 6.87
CA LEU A 159 1.89 -19.91 5.54
C LEU A 159 2.40 -18.63 4.88
N ASP A 160 3.37 -17.94 5.49
CA ASP A 160 3.99 -16.77 4.87
C ASP A 160 4.81 -17.16 3.64
N GLU A 161 4.86 -16.25 2.68
CA GLU A 161 5.63 -16.42 1.46
C GLU A 161 6.64 -15.29 1.33
N TYR A 162 7.86 -15.62 0.89
CA TYR A 162 8.97 -14.69 0.81
C TYR A 162 9.55 -14.66 -0.58
N PHE A 163 9.91 -13.47 -1.06
CA PHE A 163 10.85 -13.34 -2.17
C PHE A 163 12.09 -12.57 -1.71
N LEU A 164 13.24 -12.90 -2.28
CA LEU A 164 14.52 -12.27 -1.97
C LEU A 164 15.10 -11.60 -3.21
N VAL A 165 15.31 -10.31 -3.11
CA VAL A 165 16.12 -9.53 -4.05
C VAL A 165 17.43 -9.18 -3.38
N THR A 166 18.55 -9.50 -4.02
CA THR A 166 19.87 -9.03 -3.58
C THR A 166 20.30 -7.83 -4.41
N PHE A 167 21.04 -6.90 -3.82
CA PHE A 167 21.55 -5.75 -4.56
C PHE A 167 22.99 -5.39 -4.22
N ASN A 168 23.70 -4.94 -5.24
CA ASN A 168 24.93 -4.15 -5.13
C ASN A 168 24.88 -3.02 -6.16
N ASN A 169 25.71 -3.06 -7.21
CA ASN A 169 25.61 -2.19 -8.38
C ASN A 169 24.33 -2.46 -9.20
N ASN A 170 23.79 -3.68 -9.14
CA ASN A 170 22.52 -4.06 -9.78
C ASN A 170 21.67 -4.86 -8.81
N ALA A 171 20.35 -4.77 -8.93
CA ALA A 171 19.41 -5.63 -8.22
C ALA A 171 19.19 -6.93 -8.99
N LYS A 172 19.09 -8.05 -8.27
CA LYS A 172 18.81 -9.37 -8.83
C LYS A 172 17.81 -10.09 -7.94
N LEU A 173 16.77 -10.67 -8.53
CA LEU A 173 15.93 -11.64 -7.85
C LEU A 173 16.78 -12.88 -7.58
N ALA A 174 17.04 -13.14 -6.30
CA ALA A 174 17.78 -14.31 -5.84
C ALA A 174 16.83 -15.50 -5.64
N GLN A 175 15.64 -15.23 -5.13
CA GLN A 175 14.58 -16.21 -4.90
C GLN A 175 13.23 -15.56 -5.17
N ASP A 176 12.39 -16.21 -5.97
CA ASP A 176 10.98 -15.82 -6.15
C ASP A 176 10.13 -16.30 -4.96
N PHE A 177 8.84 -15.93 -4.89
CA PHE A 177 7.95 -16.32 -3.80
C PHE A 177 8.06 -17.80 -3.43
N THR A 178 8.38 -18.05 -2.17
CA THR A 178 8.45 -19.39 -1.58
C THR A 178 7.96 -19.36 -0.14
N SER A 179 7.19 -20.37 0.26
CA SER A 179 6.79 -20.58 1.66
C SER A 179 7.80 -21.43 2.45
N ASP A 180 8.86 -21.96 1.81
CA ASP A 180 9.90 -22.71 2.52
C ASP A 180 11.00 -21.74 2.98
N SER A 181 11.03 -21.45 4.29
CA SER A 181 11.99 -20.53 4.92
C SER A 181 13.46 -20.90 4.65
N ARG A 182 13.75 -22.17 4.34
CA ARG A 182 15.12 -22.65 4.06
C ARG A 182 15.57 -22.37 2.62
N ASN A 183 14.63 -22.04 1.75
CA ASN A 183 14.89 -21.73 0.33
C ASN A 183 14.94 -20.22 0.07
N VAL A 184 14.68 -19.40 1.08
CA VAL A 184 14.89 -17.93 1.07
C VAL A 184 16.37 -17.62 1.21
#